data_AF-A0AAW8KM03-F1
#
_entry.id   AF-A0AAW8KM03-F1
#
_cell.length_a   1.000
_cell.length_b   1.000
_cell.length_c   1.000
_cell.angle_alpha   90.00
_cell.angle_beta   90.00
_cell.angle_gamma   90.00
#
_symmetry.space_group_name_H-M   'P 1'
#
loop_
_entity.id
_entity.type
_entity.pdbx_description
1 polymer ?
#
loop_
_entity_poly.entity_id
_entity_poly.type
_entity_poly.pdbx_seq_one_letter_code
_entity_poly.pdbx_strand_id
1 'polypeptide(L)'
;LGYMHGERGFQRYYAFLSLFTMSMLGLVVATNIFQMYMFWELVGVSSYLLIGFYYTSPAAISASKKAFIVTRFADLFFLIGILIY
;
A
#
# COMPACT_ATOMS: atom_id res chain seq x y z
N LEU A 1 -8.02 -16.31 -12.56
CA LEU A 1 -8.08 -15.61 -13.87
C LEU A 1 -9.51 -15.34 -14.38
N GLY A 2 -10.56 -15.48 -13.56
CA GLY A 2 -11.96 -15.46 -14.06
C GLY A 2 -12.90 -14.35 -13.55
N TYR A 3 -12.45 -13.38 -12.73
CA TYR A 3 -13.39 -12.44 -12.09
C TYR A 3 -13.53 -11.06 -12.75
N MET A 4 -12.67 -10.68 -13.71
CA MET A 4 -12.80 -9.37 -14.39
C MET A 4 -12.35 -9.42 -15.86
N HIS A 5 -12.74 -10.47 -16.57
CA HIS A 5 -12.52 -10.59 -18.01
C HIS A 5 -13.47 -9.63 -18.75
N GLY A 6 -13.13 -8.33 -18.81
CA GLY A 6 -13.85 -7.36 -19.65
C GLY A 6 -14.05 -5.94 -19.11
N GLU A 7 -13.68 -5.62 -17.87
CA GLU A 7 -13.87 -4.26 -17.35
C GLU A 7 -12.72 -3.30 -17.69
N ARG A 8 -13.06 -2.08 -18.13
CA ARG A 8 -12.16 -0.98 -18.52
C ARG A 8 -11.36 -0.47 -17.31
N GLY A 9 -10.41 -1.27 -16.83
CA GLY A 9 -9.61 -1.00 -15.64
C GLY A 9 -8.68 -2.14 -15.20
N PHE A 10 -8.84 -3.34 -15.75
CA PHE A 10 -8.09 -4.54 -15.36
C PHE A 10 -6.57 -4.36 -15.34
N GLN A 11 -6.03 -3.62 -16.32
CA GLN A 11 -4.60 -3.33 -16.43
C GLN A 11 -4.08 -2.44 -15.29
N ARG A 12 -4.90 -1.50 -14.80
CA ARG A 12 -4.55 -0.63 -13.67
C ARG A 12 -4.61 -1.39 -12.34
N TYR A 13 -5.61 -2.26 -12.16
CA TYR A 13 -5.71 -3.12 -10.98
C TYR A 13 -4.51 -4.08 -10.89
N TYR A 14 -4.16 -4.74 -12.01
CA TYR A 14 -2.99 -5.62 -12.07
C TYR A 14 -1.67 -4.87 -11.88
N ALA A 15 -1.55 -3.64 -12.39
CA ALA A 15 -0.38 -2.79 -12.13
C ALA A 15 -0.24 -2.51 -10.62
N PHE A 16 -1.31 -2.10 -9.94
CA PHE A 16 -1.27 -1.89 -8.48
C PHE A 16 -1.03 -3.18 -7.70
N LEU A 17 -1.59 -4.31 -8.14
CA LEU A 17 -1.38 -5.61 -7.52
C LEU A 17 0.08 -6.07 -7.65
N SER A 18 0.70 -5.86 -8.82
CA SER A 18 2.12 -6.14 -9.04
C SER A 18 3.03 -5.23 -8.19
N LEU A 19 2.67 -3.95 -8.07
CA LEU A 19 3.37 -2.98 -7.22
C LEU A 19 3.29 -3.37 -5.74
N PHE A 20 2.12 -3.82 -5.28
CA PHE A 20 1.90 -4.33 -3.93
C PHE A 20 2.76 -5.57 -3.65
N THR A 21 2.74 -6.54 -4.58
CA THR A 21 3.51 -7.78 -4.44
C THR A 21 5.02 -7.51 -4.43
N MET A 22 5.50 -6.61 -5.28
CA MET A 22 6.90 -6.16 -5.29
C MET A 22 7.29 -5.49 -3.96
N SER A 23 6.42 -4.62 -3.45
CA SER A 23 6.67 -3.89 -2.20
C SER A 23 6.73 -4.85 -1.00
N MET A 24 5.84 -5.85 -0.96
CA MET A 24 5.81 -6.86 0.10
C MET A 24 7.04 -7.78 0.05
N LEU A 25 7.47 -8.20 -1.14
CA LEU A 25 8.70 -8.98 -1.29
C LEU A 25 9.93 -8.15 -0.87
N GLY A 26 9.98 -6.87 -1.24
CA GLY A 26 11.04 -5.95 -0.81
C GLY A 26 11.07 -5.76 0.71
N LEU A 27 9.92 -5.74 1.37
CA LEU A 27 9.81 -5.70 2.83
C LEU A 27 10.43 -6.95 3.47
N VAL A 28 10.07 -8.15 2.99
CA VAL A 28 10.56 -9.43 3.55
C VAL A 28 12.08 -9.59 3.36
N VAL A 29 12.62 -9.07 2.27
CA VAL A 29 14.06 -9.14 1.95
C VAL A 29 14.85 -8.00 2.61
N ALA A 30 14.19 -6.99 3.18
CA ALA A 30 14.88 -5.87 3.80
C ALA A 30 15.67 -6.31 5.04
N THR A 31 16.99 -6.16 4.98
CA THR A 31 17.91 -6.52 6.09
C THR A 31 18.23 -5.33 7.01
N ASN A 32 17.90 -4.11 6.58
CA ASN A 32 18.17 -2.88 7.32
C ASN A 32 16.85 -2.20 7.71
N ILE A 33 16.81 -1.60 8.90
CA ILE A 33 15.65 -0.85 9.40
C ILE A 33 15.21 0.25 8.43
N PHE A 34 16.16 0.99 7.84
CA PHE A 34 15.87 2.03 6.86
C PHE A 34 15.24 1.48 5.56
N GLN A 35 15.75 0.34 5.10
CA GLN A 35 15.23 -0.35 3.92
C GLN A 35 13.83 -0.92 4.19
N MET A 36 13.63 -1.50 5.38
CA MET A 36 12.33 -2.01 5.81
C MET A 36 11.31 -0.88 5.89
N TYR A 37 11.68 0.28 6.43
CA TYR A 37 10.83 1.47 6.47
C TYR A 37 10.44 1.96 5.07
N MET A 38 11.39 2.04 4.13
CA MET A 38 11.09 2.41 2.74
C MET A 38 10.10 1.44 2.07
N PHE A 39 10.27 0.12 2.27
CA PHE A 39 9.34 -0.85 1.70
C PHE A 39 8.00 -0.89 2.42
N TRP A 40 7.98 -0.64 3.73
CA TRP A 40 6.76 -0.51 4.53
C TRP A 40 5.87 0.62 4.02
N GLU A 41 6.49 1.77 3.80
CA GLU A 41 5.92 2.95 3.17
C GLU A 41 5.32 2.66 1.78
N LEU A 42 6.07 1.95 0.94
CA LEU A 42 5.63 1.50 -0.40
C LEU A 42 4.45 0.51 -0.34
N VAL A 43 4.44 -0.42 0.62
CA VAL A 43 3.30 -1.33 0.87
C VAL A 43 2.05 -0.54 1.29
N GLY A 44 2.21 0.50 2.12
CA GLY A 44 1.13 1.40 2.51
C GLY A 44 0.54 2.18 1.33
N VAL A 45 1.39 2.77 0.49
CA VAL A 45 0.97 3.53 -0.71
C VAL A 45 0.30 2.63 -1.75
N SER A 46 0.87 1.44 -2.00
CA SER A 46 0.27 0.49 -2.95
C SER A 46 -1.08 -0.05 -2.49
N SER A 47 -1.26 -0.31 -1.18
CA SER A 47 -2.56 -0.67 -0.60
C SER A 47 -3.59 0.45 -0.75
N TYR A 48 -3.19 1.71 -0.53
CA TYR A 48 -4.04 2.88 -0.75
C TYR A 48 -4.50 3.00 -2.21
N LEU A 49 -3.59 2.79 -3.16
CA LEU A 49 -3.92 2.82 -4.59
C LEU A 49 -4.89 1.69 -4.99
N LEU A 50 -4.74 0.51 -4.37
CA LEU A 50 -5.58 -0.65 -4.65
C LEU A 50 -7.01 -0.51 -4.06
N ILE A 51 -7.13 0.04 -2.85
CA ILE A 51 -8.44 0.36 -2.21
C ILE A 51 -9.11 1.54 -2.93
N GLY A 52 -8.33 2.53 -3.37
CA GLY A 52 -8.79 3.68 -4.14
C GLY A 52 -9.09 3.39 -5.62
N PHE A 53 -8.91 2.14 -6.06
CA PHE A 53 -9.13 1.73 -7.45
C PHE A 53 -10.58 1.94 -7.91
N TYR A 54 -11.56 1.82 -7.01
CA TYR A 54 -12.97 2.16 -7.27
C TYR A 54 -13.24 3.66 -7.05
N TYR A 55 -12.57 4.51 -7.83
CA TYR A 55 -12.67 5.98 -7.75
C TYR A 55 -14.07 6.53 -8.04
N THR A 56 -15.00 5.70 -8.53
CA THR A 56 -16.39 6.08 -8.82
C THR A 56 -17.26 6.20 -7.57
N SER A 57 -16.85 5.64 -6.43
CA SER A 57 -17.60 5.76 -5.17
C SER A 57 -16.89 6.65 -4.15
N PRO A 58 -17.56 7.69 -3.62
CA PRO A 58 -16.98 8.56 -2.59
C PRO A 58 -16.62 7.80 -1.30
N ALA A 59 -17.29 6.67 -1.05
CA ALA A 59 -16.98 5.76 0.06
C ALA A 59 -15.60 5.07 -0.10
N ALA A 60 -15.19 4.71 -1.32
CA ALA A 60 -13.89 4.09 -1.56
C ALA A 60 -12.75 5.11 -1.37
N ILE A 61 -12.96 6.35 -1.79
CA ILE A 61 -11.99 7.46 -1.60
C ILE A 61 -11.81 7.79 -0.12
N SER A 62 -12.90 7.85 0.66
CA SER A 62 -12.82 8.14 2.09
C SER A 62 -12.19 6.98 2.89
N ALA A 63 -12.51 5.73 2.55
CA ALA A 63 -11.91 4.55 3.15
C ALA A 63 -10.41 4.49 2.88
N SER A 64 -9.99 4.76 1.63
CA SER A 64 -8.56 4.79 1.29
C SER A 64 -7.83 5.88 2.06
N LYS A 65 -8.36 7.11 2.10
CA LYS A 65 -7.73 8.20 2.86
C LYS A 65 -7.57 7.87 4.34
N LYS A 66 -8.58 7.21 4.92
CA LYS A 66 -8.53 6.77 6.32
C LYS A 66 -7.46 5.72 6.54
N ALA A 67 -7.35 4.72 5.64
CA ALA A 67 -6.31 3.70 5.70
C ALA A 67 -4.91 4.32 5.61
N PHE A 68 -4.69 5.25 4.67
CA PHE A 68 -3.39 5.92 4.53
C PHE A 68 -2.98 6.72 5.77
N ILE A 69 -3.92 7.47 6.36
CA ILE A 69 -3.67 8.23 7.59
C ILE A 69 -3.33 7.30 8.77
N VAL A 70 -4.02 6.16 8.89
CA VAL A 70 -3.75 5.18 9.95
C VAL A 70 -2.37 4.55 9.76
N THR A 71 -1.99 4.18 8.54
CA THR A 71 -0.65 3.67 8.24
C THR A 71 0.39 4.72 8.59
N ARG A 72 0.15 5.99 8.25
CA ARG A 72 1.09 7.08 8.54
C ARG A 72 1.27 7.38 10.02
N PHE A 73 0.21 7.23 10.82
CA PHE A 73 0.31 7.29 12.27
C PHE A 73 1.13 6.14 12.85
N ALA A 74 0.99 4.94 12.30
CA ALA A 74 1.80 3.79 12.68
C ALA A 74 3.28 3.99 12.31
N ASP A 75 3.57 4.57 11.15
CA ASP A 75 4.93 4.90 10.72
C ASP A 75 5.64 5.90 11.66
N LEU A 76 4.91 6.89 12.20
CA LEU A 76 5.46 7.82 13.19
C LEU A 76 5.84 7.12 14.50
N PHE A 77 5.00 6.20 14.98
CA PHE A 77 5.31 5.38 16.15
C PHE A 77 6.46 4.41 15.89
N PHE A 78 6.53 3.85 14.68
CA PHE A 78 7.61 2.96 14.26
C PHE A 78 8.95 3.69 14.19
N LEU A 79 8.98 4.90 13.63
CA LEU A 79 10.15 5.78 13.62
C LEU A 79 10.59 6.16 15.04
N ILE A 80 9.64 6.52 15.92
CA ILE A 80 9.95 6.83 17.33
C ILE A 80 10.54 5.60 18.04
N GLY A 81 10.01 4.40 17.80
CA GLY A 81 10.54 3.16 18.35
C GLY A 81 11.96 2.83 17.89
N ILE A 82 12.29 3.13 16.64
CA ILE A 82 13.66 3.00 16.09
C ILE A 82 14.61 4.06 16.63
N LEU A 83 14.15 5.28 16.90
CA LEU A 83 15.00 6.40 17.30
C LEU A 83 15.28 6.40 18.82
N ILE A 84 14.40 5.76 19.60
CA ILE A 84 14.55 5.59 21.06
C ILE A 84 15.41 4.37 21.42
N TYR A 85 15.55 3.38 20.52
CA TYR A 85 16.41 2.20 20.69
C TYR A 85 17.75 2.37 19.98
#